data_AF-A0A1C5C9L3-F1
#
_entry.id   AF-A0A1C5C9L3-F1
#
_cell.length_a   1.000
_cell.length_b   1.000
_cell.length_c   1.000
_cell.angle_alpha   90.00
_cell.angle_beta   90.00
_cell.angle_gamma   90.00
#
_symmetry.space_group_name_H-M   'P 1'
#
loop_
_entity.id
_entity.type
_entity.pdbx_description
1 polymer ?
#
loop_
_entity_poly.entity_id
_entity_poly.type
_entity_poly.pdbx_seq_one_letter_code
_entity_poly.pdbx_strand_id
1 'polypeptide(L)'
;MPFTLSHAAAVLPAIRRNGTGRWPLFPSALVAGSFAPDITYFADTVVPGAMEFGSFTHTFAGVLTVNVAIAAVLVAVWALLREPLVALLPVRVRGRVHAFVRGQRWTRASFGPSAWLWFAVSGALGAATHVVWDAFTHHSRWGTELLPFLNRSVGGFPVFQFVQYGSSALALVVIGWFVATGLRRTTTAPVPVEVPVLGRRERRGALGLLALCVLAGVVHRCARWYAHFGRVESPLDIIPTACFGAGAGLAAGLLLYGVWMLLRRRTRGPGGPVSVPEEPRTEAPAGRG
;
A
#
# COMPACT_ATOMS: atom_id res chain seq x y z
N MET A 1 -14.22 8.21 -1.63
CA MET A 1 -14.44 7.42 -0.41
C MET A 1 -13.45 7.97 0.62
N PRO A 2 -13.83 8.23 1.88
CA PRO A 2 -12.94 8.91 2.83
C PRO A 2 -11.69 8.09 3.16
N PHE A 3 -11.69 6.78 2.86
CA PHE A 3 -10.53 5.92 2.99
C PHE A 3 -9.94 5.54 1.64
N THR A 4 -8.81 6.16 1.27
CA THR A 4 -8.12 5.95 -0.01
C THR A 4 -7.88 4.48 -0.36
N LEU A 5 -7.50 3.65 0.62
CA LEU A 5 -7.19 2.23 0.35
C LEU A 5 -8.41 1.44 -0.14
N SER A 6 -9.63 1.87 0.21
CA SER A 6 -10.86 1.23 -0.27
C SER A 6 -11.00 1.30 -1.80
N HIS A 7 -10.40 2.29 -2.46
CA HIS A 7 -10.48 2.42 -3.92
C HIS A 7 -9.82 1.25 -4.68
N ALA A 8 -8.89 0.53 -4.05
CA ALA A 8 -8.31 -0.67 -4.65
C ALA A 8 -9.37 -1.75 -4.94
N ALA A 9 -10.53 -1.74 -4.26
CA ALA A 9 -11.61 -2.68 -4.53
C ALA A 9 -12.14 -2.57 -5.97
N ALA A 10 -12.16 -1.34 -6.52
CA ALA A 10 -12.69 -1.08 -7.86
C ALA A 10 -11.85 -1.70 -8.98
N VAL A 11 -10.55 -1.93 -8.73
CA VAL A 11 -9.64 -2.54 -9.73
C VAL A 11 -9.50 -4.05 -9.58
N LEU A 12 -10.02 -4.66 -8.51
CA LEU A 12 -9.93 -6.12 -8.29
C LEU A 12 -10.54 -6.98 -9.40
N PRO A 13 -11.62 -6.57 -10.11
CA PRO A 13 -12.12 -7.33 -11.25
C PRO A 13 -11.07 -7.55 -12.34
N ALA A 14 -10.12 -6.62 -12.51
CA ALA A 14 -9.01 -6.71 -13.43
C ALA A 14 -7.81 -7.52 -12.89
N ILE A 15 -7.91 -8.10 -11.68
CA ILE A 15 -6.84 -8.86 -11.04
C ILE A 15 -7.33 -10.28 -10.73
N ARG A 16 -6.51 -11.28 -11.08
CA ARG A 16 -6.77 -12.70 -10.80
C ARG A 16 -6.40 -13.04 -9.36
N ARG A 17 -6.99 -14.11 -8.82
CA ARG A 17 -6.76 -14.56 -7.43
C ARG A 17 -5.34 -15.06 -7.15
N ASN A 18 -4.52 -15.25 -8.17
CA ASN A 18 -3.09 -15.56 -8.04
C ASN A 18 -2.21 -14.29 -8.11
N GLY A 19 -2.80 -13.10 -8.06
CA GLY A 19 -2.08 -11.81 -8.07
C GLY A 19 -1.68 -11.30 -9.46
N THR A 20 -2.00 -12.02 -10.55
CA THR A 20 -1.69 -11.57 -11.92
C THR A 20 -2.82 -10.73 -12.53
N GLY A 21 -2.49 -9.89 -13.50
CA GLY A 21 -3.48 -9.09 -14.22
C GLY A 21 -4.41 -9.95 -15.09
N ARG A 22 -5.62 -9.46 -15.31
CA ARG A 22 -6.41 -9.82 -16.47
C ARG A 22 -5.94 -8.93 -17.63
N TRP A 23 -5.80 -9.51 -18.81
CA TRP A 23 -5.25 -8.80 -19.97
C TRP A 23 -3.79 -8.35 -19.71
N PRO A 24 -3.18 -7.47 -20.51
CA PRO A 24 -1.80 -7.02 -20.27
C PRO A 24 -1.70 -5.96 -19.15
N LEU A 25 -2.69 -5.87 -18.27
CA LEU A 25 -2.72 -4.90 -17.18
C LEU A 25 -1.76 -5.29 -16.05
N PHE A 26 -1.19 -4.27 -15.41
CA PHE A 26 -0.27 -4.40 -14.29
C PHE A 26 -1.04 -4.23 -12.97
N PRO A 27 -1.23 -5.29 -12.17
CA PRO A 27 -1.98 -5.21 -10.91
C PRO A 27 -1.42 -4.17 -9.93
N SER A 28 -0.09 -4.07 -9.83
CA SER A 28 0.56 -3.10 -8.96
C SER A 28 0.29 -1.66 -9.41
N ALA A 29 0.27 -1.40 -10.73
CA ALA A 29 -0.04 -0.09 -11.28
C ALA A 29 -1.53 0.26 -11.14
N LEU A 30 -2.44 -0.71 -11.34
CA LEU A 30 -3.87 -0.53 -11.08
C LEU A 30 -4.14 -0.11 -9.63
N VAL A 31 -3.57 -0.86 -8.67
CA VAL A 31 -3.74 -0.58 -7.24
C VAL A 31 -3.09 0.76 -6.87
N ALA A 32 -1.85 1.00 -7.29
CA ALA A 32 -1.17 2.27 -7.02
C ALA A 32 -1.88 3.47 -7.65
N GLY A 33 -2.38 3.30 -8.88
CA GLY A 33 -3.18 4.31 -9.58
C GLY A 33 -4.49 4.63 -8.85
N SER A 34 -5.15 3.63 -8.27
CA SER A 34 -6.36 3.83 -7.45
C SER A 34 -6.11 4.61 -6.15
N PHE A 35 -4.85 4.74 -5.72
CA PHE A 35 -4.46 5.54 -4.55
C PHE A 35 -3.93 6.92 -4.95
N ALA A 36 -3.42 7.06 -6.17
CA ALA A 36 -2.66 8.22 -6.62
C ALA A 36 -3.37 9.59 -6.44
N PRO A 37 -4.68 9.74 -6.74
CA PRO A 37 -5.35 11.03 -6.61
C PRO A 37 -5.27 11.63 -5.19
N ASP A 38 -5.32 10.78 -4.17
CA ASP A 38 -5.32 11.21 -2.75
C ASP A 38 -3.93 11.35 -2.15
N ILE A 39 -2.85 10.95 -2.85
CA ILE A 39 -1.49 11.00 -2.27
C ILE A 39 -1.11 12.42 -1.83
N THR A 40 -1.62 13.43 -2.51
CA THR A 40 -1.48 14.86 -2.19
C THR A 40 -2.06 15.19 -0.81
N TYR A 41 -3.17 14.55 -0.43
CA TYR A 41 -3.80 14.71 0.88
C TYR A 41 -2.95 14.12 1.99
N PHE A 42 -2.18 13.06 1.77
CA PHE A 42 -1.19 12.58 2.74
C PHE A 42 0.03 13.50 2.81
N ALA A 43 0.49 13.98 1.65
CA ALA A 43 1.64 14.87 1.53
C ALA A 43 1.45 16.21 2.26
N ASP A 44 0.22 16.71 2.40
CA ASP A 44 -0.08 17.94 3.15
C ASP A 44 0.36 17.88 4.64
N THR A 45 0.68 16.70 5.15
CA THR A 45 1.21 16.53 6.52
C THR A 45 2.59 17.17 6.64
N VAL A 46 3.35 17.17 5.55
CA VAL A 46 4.76 17.58 5.53
C VAL A 46 5.03 18.69 4.51
N VAL A 47 4.17 18.86 3.51
CA VAL A 47 4.23 19.93 2.50
C VAL A 47 2.93 20.73 2.57
N PRO A 48 2.89 21.85 3.33
CA PRO A 48 1.69 22.69 3.43
C PRO A 48 1.19 23.12 2.05
N GLY A 49 -0.12 22.98 1.81
CA GLY A 49 -0.76 23.36 0.54
C GLY A 49 -0.78 22.24 -0.50
N ALA A 50 -0.11 21.10 -0.25
CA ALA A 50 -0.18 19.95 -1.16
C ALA A 50 -1.62 19.46 -1.38
N MET A 51 -2.50 19.65 -0.40
CA MET A 51 -3.92 19.30 -0.52
C MET A 51 -4.63 20.01 -1.68
N GLU A 52 -4.26 21.26 -1.99
CA GLU A 52 -4.88 22.04 -3.07
C GLU A 52 -4.61 21.43 -4.45
N PHE A 53 -3.45 20.79 -4.62
CA PHE A 53 -3.11 20.05 -5.83
C PHE A 53 -4.00 18.81 -6.05
N GLY A 54 -4.74 18.39 -5.02
CA GLY A 54 -5.86 17.44 -5.14
C GLY A 54 -6.85 17.83 -6.24
N SER A 55 -7.13 19.12 -6.43
CA SER A 55 -8.02 19.61 -7.49
C SER A 55 -7.53 19.20 -8.89
N PHE A 56 -6.22 19.29 -9.15
CA PHE A 56 -5.62 18.90 -10.43
C PHE A 56 -5.55 17.38 -10.60
N THR A 57 -5.11 16.65 -9.57
CA THR A 57 -5.02 15.18 -9.61
C THR A 57 -6.37 14.50 -9.88
N HIS A 58 -7.49 15.15 -9.55
CA HIS A 58 -8.84 14.67 -9.83
C HIS A 58 -9.40 15.09 -11.20
N THR A 59 -8.63 15.81 -12.02
CA THR A 59 -9.01 16.12 -13.40
C THR A 59 -8.69 14.96 -14.35
N PHE A 60 -9.31 14.96 -15.53
CA PHE A 60 -8.96 14.04 -16.62
C PHE A 60 -7.47 14.12 -17.00
N ALA A 61 -6.92 15.35 -17.07
CA ALA A 61 -5.50 15.56 -17.33
C ALA A 61 -4.63 14.96 -16.21
N GLY A 62 -5.01 15.15 -14.94
CA GLY A 62 -4.31 14.58 -13.78
C GLY A 62 -4.29 13.05 -13.79
N VAL A 63 -5.42 12.42 -14.12
CA VAL A 63 -5.57 10.97 -14.30
C VAL A 63 -4.60 10.41 -15.34
N LEU A 64 -4.43 11.08 -16.48
CA LEU A 64 -3.56 10.63 -17.56
C LEU A 64 -2.08 10.99 -17.36
N THR A 65 -1.75 11.89 -16.43
CA THR A 65 -0.39 12.43 -16.26
C THR A 65 0.17 12.17 -14.87
N VAL A 66 -0.05 13.08 -13.92
CA VAL A 66 0.59 13.06 -12.61
C VAL A 66 0.22 11.82 -11.79
N ASN A 67 -1.01 11.31 -11.94
CA ASN A 67 -1.41 10.10 -11.23
C ASN A 67 -0.66 8.85 -11.73
N VAL A 68 -0.31 8.81 -13.02
CA VAL A 68 0.53 7.74 -13.58
C VAL A 68 1.95 7.84 -13.02
N ALA A 69 2.50 9.05 -12.90
CA ALA A 69 3.81 9.27 -12.29
C ALA A 69 3.83 8.89 -10.80
N ILE A 70 2.81 9.29 -10.03
CA ILE A 70 2.63 8.90 -8.63
C ILE A 70 2.51 7.37 -8.52
N ALA A 71 1.72 6.73 -9.38
CA ALA A 71 1.60 5.27 -9.39
C ALA A 71 2.95 4.59 -9.66
N ALA A 72 3.77 5.12 -10.57
CA ALA A 72 5.12 4.62 -10.82
C ALA A 72 6.01 4.70 -9.56
N VAL A 73 5.98 5.83 -8.85
CA VAL A 73 6.70 6.03 -7.58
C VAL A 73 6.23 5.04 -6.53
N LEU A 74 4.91 4.90 -6.33
CA LEU A 74 4.33 3.96 -5.37
C LEU A 74 4.72 2.51 -5.69
N VAL A 75 4.71 2.10 -6.96
CA VAL A 75 5.15 0.76 -7.38
C VAL A 75 6.64 0.58 -7.13
N ALA A 76 7.48 1.59 -7.36
CA ALA A 76 8.91 1.54 -7.08
C ALA A 76 9.17 1.40 -5.56
N VAL A 77 8.50 2.18 -4.73
CA VAL A 77 8.56 2.07 -3.26
C VAL A 77 8.11 0.69 -2.80
N TRP A 78 7.00 0.18 -3.35
CA TRP A 78 6.53 -1.18 -3.08
C TRP A 78 7.58 -2.24 -3.44
N ALA A 79 8.20 -2.13 -4.62
CA ALA A 79 9.22 -3.07 -5.05
C ALA A 79 10.46 -3.09 -4.15
N LEU A 80 10.81 -1.95 -3.52
CA LEU A 80 11.91 -1.84 -2.55
C LEU A 80 11.54 -2.40 -1.17
N LEU A 81 10.29 -2.23 -0.75
CA LEU A 81 9.82 -2.58 0.58
C LEU A 81 9.19 -3.97 0.68
N ARG A 82 8.83 -4.62 -0.44
CA ARG A 82 8.13 -5.91 -0.45
C ARG A 82 8.80 -6.98 0.42
N GLU A 83 10.06 -7.32 0.14
CA GLU A 83 10.78 -8.35 0.91
C GLU A 83 10.99 -7.94 2.39
N PRO A 84 11.43 -6.71 2.69
CA PRO A 84 11.40 -6.17 4.06
C PRO A 84 10.06 -6.35 4.78
N LEU A 85 8.93 -6.06 4.13
CA LEU A 85 7.62 -6.14 4.76
C LEU A 85 7.18 -7.59 4.96
N VAL A 86 7.45 -8.47 3.99
CA VAL A 86 7.22 -9.91 4.16
C VAL A 86 8.02 -10.46 5.35
N ALA A 87 9.23 -9.96 5.61
CA ALA A 87 10.03 -10.39 6.76
C ALA A 87 9.37 -10.07 8.12
N LEU A 88 8.46 -9.09 8.20
CA LEU A 88 7.73 -8.78 9.43
C LEU A 88 6.64 -9.82 9.75
N LEU A 89 6.21 -10.60 8.76
CA LEU A 89 5.17 -11.61 8.92
C LEU A 89 5.67 -12.84 9.71
N PRO A 90 4.77 -13.62 10.33
CA PRO A 90 5.11 -14.91 10.92
C PRO A 90 5.76 -15.84 9.89
N VAL A 91 6.83 -16.54 10.29
CA VAL A 91 7.63 -17.43 9.41
C VAL A 91 6.74 -18.40 8.62
N ARG A 92 5.71 -18.95 9.26
CA ARG A 92 4.75 -19.92 8.68
C ARG A 92 4.01 -19.42 7.43
N VAL A 93 3.88 -18.10 7.24
CA VAL A 93 3.12 -17.53 6.11
C VAL A 93 3.99 -16.78 5.10
N ARG A 94 5.27 -16.52 5.42
CA ARG A 94 6.16 -15.67 4.58
C ARG A 94 6.27 -16.17 3.15
N GLY A 95 6.54 -17.45 2.95
CA GLY A 95 6.75 -18.01 1.61
C GLY A 95 5.49 -17.93 0.75
N ARG A 96 4.33 -18.27 1.32
CA ARG A 96 3.02 -18.15 0.65
C ARG A 96 2.69 -16.69 0.31
N VAL A 97 2.86 -15.78 1.26
CA VAL A 97 2.57 -14.35 1.03
C VAL A 97 3.53 -13.79 -0.02
N HIS A 98 4.83 -14.08 0.06
CA HIS A 98 5.79 -13.67 -0.96
C HIS A 98 5.39 -14.20 -2.35
N ALA A 99 5.03 -15.48 -2.47
CA ALA A 99 4.61 -16.06 -3.74
C ALA A 99 3.38 -15.35 -4.33
N PHE A 100 2.46 -14.90 -3.48
CA PHE A 100 1.29 -14.12 -3.89
C PHE A 100 1.64 -12.69 -4.32
N VAL A 101 2.57 -12.03 -3.62
CA VAL A 101 2.84 -10.60 -3.83
C VAL A 101 4.06 -10.27 -4.72
N ARG A 102 4.88 -11.27 -5.06
CA ARG A 102 6.11 -11.06 -5.85
C ARG A 102 5.84 -10.52 -7.26
N GLY A 103 4.66 -10.81 -7.82
CA GLY A 103 4.32 -10.49 -9.20
C GLY A 103 5.29 -11.14 -10.22
N GLN A 104 5.26 -10.64 -11.45
CA GLN A 104 6.29 -10.98 -12.44
C GLN A 104 7.54 -10.14 -12.22
N ARG A 105 8.71 -10.77 -12.36
CA ARG A 105 10.00 -10.06 -12.34
C ARG A 105 10.24 -9.48 -13.73
N TRP A 106 10.37 -8.16 -13.78
CA TRP A 106 10.72 -7.45 -15.00
C TRP A 106 12.17 -6.98 -14.93
N THR A 107 12.93 -7.24 -15.97
CA THR A 107 14.27 -6.68 -16.21
C THR A 107 14.18 -5.54 -17.22
N ARG A 108 15.19 -4.66 -17.26
CA ARG A 108 15.28 -3.60 -18.29
C ARG A 108 15.21 -4.18 -19.71
N ALA A 109 15.77 -5.36 -19.93
CA ALA A 109 15.72 -6.05 -21.22
C ALA A 109 14.30 -6.57 -21.57
N SER A 110 13.50 -6.93 -20.56
CA SER A 110 12.13 -7.44 -20.77
C SER A 110 11.04 -6.36 -20.75
N PHE A 111 11.37 -5.14 -20.32
CA PHE A 111 10.40 -4.04 -20.14
C PHE A 111 10.46 -3.07 -21.32
N GLY A 112 9.91 -3.50 -22.45
CA GLY A 112 9.87 -2.71 -23.68
C GLY A 112 8.82 -1.58 -23.67
N PRO A 113 8.72 -0.79 -24.77
CA PRO A 113 7.77 0.31 -24.89
C PRO A 113 6.30 -0.09 -24.65
N SER A 114 5.92 -1.28 -25.10
CA SER A 114 4.58 -1.82 -24.87
C SER A 114 4.27 -2.06 -23.39
N ALA A 115 5.26 -2.50 -22.61
CA ALA A 115 5.10 -2.69 -21.16
C ALA A 115 4.93 -1.34 -20.44
N TRP A 116 5.67 -0.30 -20.85
CA TRP A 116 5.48 1.06 -20.34
C TRP A 116 4.10 1.61 -20.66
N LEU A 117 3.62 1.41 -21.89
CA LEU A 117 2.27 1.81 -22.27
C LEU A 117 1.22 1.11 -21.40
N TRP A 118 1.30 -0.20 -21.24
CA TRP A 118 0.35 -0.94 -20.42
C TRP A 118 0.45 -0.63 -18.93
N PHE A 119 1.64 -0.29 -18.43
CA PHE A 119 1.82 0.25 -17.09
C PHE A 119 1.09 1.59 -16.93
N ALA A 120 1.28 2.51 -17.87
CA ALA A 120 0.63 3.82 -17.86
C ALA A 120 -0.90 3.68 -17.95
N VAL A 121 -1.40 2.86 -18.87
CA VAL A 121 -2.83 2.53 -18.99
C VAL A 121 -3.36 1.94 -17.69
N SER A 122 -2.64 1.03 -17.05
CA SER A 122 -3.04 0.44 -15.77
C SER A 122 -3.12 1.48 -14.65
N GLY A 123 -2.12 2.36 -14.55
CA GLY A 123 -2.12 3.47 -13.58
C GLY A 123 -3.26 4.45 -13.80
N ALA A 124 -3.47 4.85 -15.05
CA ALA A 124 -4.56 5.76 -15.45
C ALA A 124 -5.94 5.13 -15.20
N LEU A 125 -6.14 3.85 -15.52
CA LEU A 125 -7.38 3.13 -15.23
C LEU A 125 -7.64 3.05 -13.72
N GLY A 126 -6.61 2.77 -12.92
CA GLY A 126 -6.73 2.81 -11.46
C GLY A 126 -7.19 4.18 -10.96
N ALA A 127 -6.53 5.25 -11.42
CA ALA A 127 -6.88 6.62 -11.05
C ALA A 127 -8.28 7.03 -11.54
N ALA A 128 -8.67 6.59 -12.75
CA ALA A 128 -10.01 6.83 -13.28
C ALA A 128 -11.09 6.18 -12.40
N THR A 129 -10.89 4.92 -11.96
CA THR A 129 -11.86 4.28 -11.05
C THR A 129 -12.02 5.03 -9.73
N HIS A 130 -10.92 5.62 -9.23
CA HIS A 130 -10.96 6.47 -8.04
C HIS A 130 -11.79 7.73 -8.29
N VAL A 131 -11.42 8.52 -9.31
CA VAL A 131 -12.05 9.81 -9.62
C VAL A 131 -13.54 9.64 -9.96
N VAL A 132 -13.92 8.60 -10.72
CA VAL A 132 -15.31 8.31 -11.05
C VAL A 132 -16.13 8.02 -9.79
N TRP A 133 -15.59 7.20 -8.88
CA TRP A 133 -16.28 6.90 -7.64
C TRP A 133 -16.44 8.14 -6.75
N ASP A 134 -15.44 9.01 -6.73
CA ASP A 134 -15.47 10.25 -5.97
C ASP A 134 -16.40 11.28 -6.57
N ALA A 135 -16.46 11.39 -7.90
CA ALA A 135 -17.45 12.20 -8.60
C ALA A 135 -18.89 11.74 -8.32
N PHE A 136 -19.10 10.46 -8.02
CA PHE A 136 -20.41 9.93 -7.67
C PHE A 136 -20.79 10.16 -6.19
N THR A 137 -19.81 10.20 -5.28
CA THR A 137 -20.06 10.11 -3.82
C THR A 137 -19.78 11.39 -3.03
N HIS A 138 -19.25 12.46 -3.63
CA HIS A 138 -18.98 13.73 -2.93
C HIS A 138 -20.04 14.80 -3.16
N HIS A 139 -20.22 15.65 -2.15
CA HIS A 139 -21.09 16.83 -2.20
C HIS A 139 -20.78 17.72 -3.41
N SER A 140 -21.81 18.25 -4.07
CA SER A 140 -21.69 19.09 -5.27
C SER A 140 -20.88 18.46 -6.40
N ARG A 141 -20.90 17.13 -6.48
CA ARG A 141 -20.38 16.40 -7.63
C ARG A 141 -21.51 15.66 -8.35
N TRP A 142 -21.21 15.25 -9.58
CA TRP A 142 -22.11 14.65 -10.54
C TRP A 142 -23.14 13.67 -9.94
N GLY A 143 -22.73 12.75 -9.05
CA GLY A 143 -23.67 11.79 -8.45
C GLY A 143 -24.70 12.41 -7.50
N THR A 144 -24.29 13.38 -6.67
CA THR A 144 -25.21 14.10 -5.76
C THR A 144 -26.14 15.08 -6.48
N GLU A 145 -25.73 15.58 -7.65
CA GLU A 145 -26.57 16.39 -8.53
C GLU A 145 -27.61 15.52 -9.27
N LEU A 146 -27.20 14.34 -9.76
CA LEU A 146 -28.09 13.40 -10.44
C LEU A 146 -29.09 12.71 -9.49
N LEU A 147 -28.69 12.47 -8.25
CA LEU A 147 -29.51 11.83 -7.22
C LEU A 147 -29.67 12.78 -6.03
N PRO A 148 -30.56 13.79 -6.09
CA PRO A 148 -30.74 14.78 -5.03
C PRO A 148 -31.07 14.18 -3.66
N PHE A 149 -31.59 12.94 -3.62
CA PHE A 149 -31.80 12.17 -2.40
C PHE A 149 -30.50 12.01 -1.57
N LEU A 150 -29.33 11.96 -2.20
CA LEU A 150 -28.04 11.85 -1.54
C LEU A 150 -27.70 13.09 -0.67
N ASN A 151 -28.29 14.24 -0.98
CA ASN A 151 -28.14 15.47 -0.21
C ASN A 151 -29.16 15.58 0.94
N ARG A 152 -30.15 14.68 1.02
CA ARG A 152 -31.09 14.67 2.16
C ARG A 152 -30.35 14.28 3.43
N SER A 153 -30.77 14.87 4.54
CA SER A 153 -30.20 14.58 5.85
C SER A 153 -30.98 13.47 6.55
N VAL A 154 -30.26 12.51 7.12
CA VAL A 154 -30.78 11.44 7.98
C VAL A 154 -29.94 11.43 9.25
N GLY A 155 -30.57 11.63 10.41
CA GLY A 155 -29.86 11.67 11.70
C GLY A 155 -28.83 12.82 11.81
N GLY A 156 -29.08 13.94 11.13
CA GLY A 156 -28.19 15.12 11.13
C GLY A 156 -27.04 15.07 10.13
N PHE A 157 -26.88 13.96 9.38
CA PHE A 157 -25.83 13.83 8.35
C PHE A 157 -26.44 13.60 6.97
N PRO A 158 -25.84 14.15 5.90
CA PRO A 158 -26.32 13.92 4.55
C PRO A 158 -26.07 12.47 4.12
N VAL A 159 -27.00 11.90 3.35
CA VAL A 159 -26.97 10.49 2.92
C VAL A 159 -25.67 10.12 2.19
N PHE A 160 -25.08 11.03 1.41
CA PHE A 160 -23.81 10.75 0.72
C PHE A 160 -22.67 10.39 1.70
N GLN A 161 -22.66 10.90 2.94
CA GLN A 161 -21.66 10.50 3.94
C GLN A 161 -21.81 9.03 4.33
N PHE A 162 -23.04 8.55 4.51
CA PHE A 162 -23.29 7.12 4.77
C PHE A 162 -22.86 6.26 3.59
N VAL A 163 -23.11 6.71 2.35
CA VAL A 163 -22.65 6.00 1.15
C VAL A 163 -21.12 5.99 1.09
N GLN A 164 -20.47 7.10 1.40
CA GLN A 164 -19.01 7.22 1.47
C GLN A 164 -18.40 6.22 2.46
N TYR A 165 -18.81 6.28 3.74
CA TYR A 165 -18.25 5.41 4.78
C TYR A 165 -18.68 3.94 4.62
N GLY A 166 -19.94 3.70 4.25
CA GLY A 166 -20.48 2.35 4.02
C GLY A 166 -19.78 1.66 2.84
N SER A 167 -19.57 2.38 1.74
CA SER A 167 -18.84 1.84 0.58
C SER A 167 -17.36 1.63 0.88
N SER A 168 -16.72 2.49 1.68
CA SER A 168 -15.37 2.24 2.21
C SER A 168 -15.29 0.93 2.99
N ALA A 169 -16.21 0.71 3.93
CA ALA A 169 -16.23 -0.50 4.76
C ALA A 169 -16.46 -1.76 3.92
N LEU A 170 -17.44 -1.72 3.01
CA LEU A 170 -17.71 -2.83 2.10
C LEU A 170 -16.50 -3.13 1.20
N ALA A 171 -15.85 -2.10 0.66
CA ALA A 171 -14.65 -2.26 -0.14
C ALA A 171 -13.50 -2.93 0.63
N LEU A 172 -13.31 -2.60 1.91
CA LEU A 172 -12.31 -3.28 2.74
C LEU A 172 -12.64 -4.76 2.99
N VAL A 173 -13.92 -5.10 3.18
CA VAL A 173 -14.37 -6.50 3.25
C VAL A 173 -14.05 -7.24 1.95
N VAL A 174 -14.34 -6.62 0.80
CA VAL A 174 -14.04 -7.20 -0.53
C VAL A 174 -12.54 -7.40 -0.74
N ILE A 175 -11.70 -6.41 -0.37
CA ILE A 175 -10.24 -6.52 -0.44
C ILE A 175 -9.74 -7.64 0.48
N GLY A 176 -10.21 -7.68 1.73
CA GLY A 176 -9.85 -8.73 2.69
C GLY A 176 -10.23 -10.12 2.19
N TRP A 177 -11.43 -10.27 1.65
CA TRP A 177 -11.89 -11.52 1.03
C TRP A 177 -11.04 -11.88 -0.20
N PHE A 178 -10.69 -10.91 -1.04
CA PHE A 178 -9.81 -11.12 -2.20
C PHE A 178 -8.44 -11.66 -1.80
N VAL A 179 -7.79 -11.01 -0.83
CA VAL A 179 -6.48 -11.43 -0.31
C VAL A 179 -6.58 -12.79 0.37
N ALA A 180 -7.58 -13.01 1.23
CA ALA A 180 -7.72 -14.27 1.97
C ALA A 180 -7.92 -15.48 1.03
N THR A 181 -8.81 -15.35 0.05
CA THR A 181 -9.04 -16.41 -0.94
C THR A 181 -7.88 -16.58 -1.92
N GLY A 182 -7.20 -15.49 -2.30
CA GLY A 182 -6.00 -15.57 -3.14
C GLY A 182 -4.84 -16.28 -2.44
N LEU A 183 -4.60 -15.96 -1.17
CA LEU A 183 -3.62 -16.66 -0.34
C LEU A 183 -3.99 -18.13 -0.15
N ARG A 184 -5.27 -18.47 0.09
CA ARG A 184 -5.72 -19.87 0.18
C ARG A 184 -5.46 -20.67 -1.10
N ARG A 185 -5.55 -20.03 -2.27
CA ARG A 185 -5.24 -20.64 -3.57
C ARG A 185 -3.75 -20.66 -3.89
N THR A 186 -2.94 -19.92 -3.14
CA THR A 186 -1.49 -19.86 -3.34
C THR A 186 -0.86 -21.06 -2.64
N THR A 187 -0.19 -21.91 -3.40
CA THR A 187 0.53 -23.07 -2.87
C THR A 187 1.59 -22.62 -1.87
N THR A 188 1.83 -23.46 -0.88
CA THR A 188 2.91 -23.21 0.08
C THR A 188 4.24 -23.20 -0.68
N ALA A 189 4.96 -22.09 -0.61
CA ALA A 189 6.29 -21.95 -1.18
C ALA A 189 7.32 -21.81 -0.05
N PRO A 190 8.57 -22.27 -0.27
CA PRO A 190 9.66 -21.97 0.66
C PRO A 190 9.87 -20.45 0.77
N VAL A 191 10.39 -20.00 1.91
CA VAL A 191 10.74 -18.59 2.09
C VAL A 191 11.94 -18.29 1.19
N PRO A 192 11.84 -17.32 0.26
CA PRO A 192 12.97 -16.96 -0.60
C PRO A 192 14.15 -16.38 0.18
N VAL A 193 15.35 -16.57 -0.35
CA VAL A 193 16.60 -16.03 0.21
C VAL A 193 16.59 -14.50 0.24
N GLU A 194 15.84 -13.86 -0.66
CA GLU A 194 15.72 -12.41 -0.74
C GLU A 194 14.94 -11.80 0.45
N VAL A 195 14.16 -12.61 1.18
CA VAL A 195 13.41 -12.15 2.36
C VAL A 195 14.34 -12.10 3.57
N PRO A 196 14.60 -10.92 4.16
CA PRO A 196 15.51 -10.80 5.29
C PRO A 196 15.09 -11.67 6.48
N VAL A 197 16.05 -12.33 7.12
CA VAL A 197 15.84 -13.00 8.40
C VAL A 197 15.93 -11.95 9.51
N LEU A 198 14.82 -11.74 10.23
CA LEU A 198 14.73 -10.83 11.38
C LEU A 198 14.56 -11.63 12.68
N GLY A 199 15.38 -11.31 13.68
CA GLY A 199 15.20 -11.79 15.05
C GLY A 199 13.93 -11.22 15.70
N ARG A 200 13.50 -11.80 16.83
CA ARG A 200 12.28 -11.35 17.54
C ARG A 200 12.36 -9.89 17.97
N ARG A 201 13.52 -9.44 18.46
CA ARG A 201 13.76 -8.06 18.90
C ARG A 201 13.74 -7.08 17.71
N GLU A 202 14.46 -7.39 16.64
CA GLU A 202 14.47 -6.63 15.38
C GLU A 202 13.06 -6.45 14.82
N ARG A 203 12.27 -7.53 14.76
CA ARG A 203 10.89 -7.47 14.28
C ARG A 203 10.00 -6.61 15.20
N ARG A 204 10.10 -6.76 16.52
CA ARG A 204 9.33 -5.93 17.47
C ARG A 204 9.73 -4.46 17.38
N GLY A 205 11.02 -4.17 17.26
CA GLY A 205 11.54 -2.82 17.05
C GLY A 205 11.00 -2.19 15.78
N ALA A 206 10.99 -2.92 14.67
CA ALA A 206 10.41 -2.46 13.40
C ALA A 206 8.91 -2.16 13.52
N LEU A 207 8.14 -3.07 14.12
CA LEU A 207 6.71 -2.88 14.35
C LEU A 207 6.43 -1.71 15.30
N GLY A 208 7.25 -1.55 16.34
CA GLY A 208 7.19 -0.42 17.28
C GLY A 208 7.48 0.91 16.60
N LEU A 209 8.50 0.97 15.73
CA LEU A 209 8.82 2.15 14.91
C LEU A 209 7.63 2.52 14.01
N LEU A 210 7.08 1.55 13.28
CA LEU A 210 5.93 1.80 12.39
C LEU A 210 4.71 2.30 13.19
N ALA A 211 4.41 1.68 14.32
CA ALA A 211 3.31 2.09 15.20
C ALA A 211 3.53 3.50 15.76
N LEU A 212 4.77 3.83 16.18
CA LEU A 212 5.12 5.15 16.67
C LEU A 212 4.97 6.22 15.58
N CYS A 213 5.47 5.98 14.38
CA CYS A 213 5.32 6.93 13.27
C CYS A 213 3.86 7.14 12.88
N VAL A 214 3.05 6.08 12.85
CA VAL A 214 1.59 6.17 12.66
C VAL A 214 0.95 7.04 13.73
N LEU A 215 1.22 6.77 15.00
CA LEU A 215 0.67 7.54 16.12
C LEU A 215 1.09 9.02 16.05
N ALA A 216 2.38 9.28 15.78
CA ALA A 216 2.90 10.63 15.63
C ALA A 216 2.21 11.38 14.47
N GLY A 217 1.99 10.72 13.34
CA GLY A 217 1.28 11.30 12.19
C GLY A 217 -0.18 11.63 12.51
N VAL A 218 -0.90 10.73 13.19
CA VAL A 218 -2.27 10.98 13.69
C VAL A 218 -2.30 12.19 14.61
N VAL A 219 -1.47 12.18 15.66
CA VAL A 219 -1.42 13.25 16.66
C VAL A 219 -1.08 14.59 16.00
N HIS A 220 -0.09 14.62 15.11
CA HIS A 220 0.31 15.84 14.40
C HIS A 220 -0.85 16.43 13.58
N ARG A 221 -1.53 15.60 12.78
CA ARG A 221 -2.66 16.05 11.95
C ARG A 221 -3.86 16.52 12.78
N CYS A 222 -4.24 15.75 13.80
CA CYS A 222 -5.34 16.12 14.67
C CYS A 222 -5.02 17.38 15.49
N ALA A 223 -3.78 17.56 15.96
CA ALA A 223 -3.36 18.77 16.65
C ALA A 223 -3.39 19.99 15.73
N ARG A 224 -2.92 19.87 14.47
CA ARG A 224 -3.00 20.95 13.47
C ARG A 224 -4.45 21.32 13.14
N TRP A 225 -5.34 20.33 13.01
CA TRP A 225 -6.78 20.57 12.84
C TRP A 225 -7.36 21.34 14.02
N TYR A 226 -7.10 20.88 15.25
CA TYR A 226 -7.59 21.52 16.46
C TYR A 226 -7.06 22.95 16.62
N ALA A 227 -5.79 23.19 16.30
CA ALA A 227 -5.19 24.53 16.33
C ALA A 227 -5.84 25.50 15.33
N HIS A 228 -6.36 24.99 14.20
CA HIS A 228 -7.01 25.82 13.18
C HIS A 228 -8.50 26.06 13.44
N PHE A 229 -9.24 25.01 13.84
CA PHE A 229 -10.70 25.07 14.00
C PHE A 229 -11.17 25.23 15.45
N GLY A 230 -10.31 25.01 16.44
CA GLY A 230 -10.58 25.23 17.88
C GLY A 230 -11.50 24.21 18.55
N ARG A 231 -12.23 23.38 17.79
CA ARG A 231 -13.13 22.33 18.32
C ARG A 231 -13.31 21.17 17.34
N VAL A 232 -13.76 20.03 17.86
CA VAL A 232 -14.24 18.89 17.06
C VAL A 232 -15.74 18.78 17.29
N GLU A 233 -16.54 19.04 16.25
CA GLU A 233 -18.00 19.05 16.35
C GLU A 233 -18.59 17.65 16.18
N SER A 234 -18.00 16.84 15.29
CA SER A 234 -18.37 15.45 15.06
C SER A 234 -17.13 14.55 14.94
N PRO A 235 -17.20 13.27 15.39
CA PRO A 235 -16.18 12.27 15.06
C PRO A 235 -15.92 12.15 13.55
N LEU A 236 -16.92 12.42 12.71
CA LEU A 236 -16.78 12.34 11.25
C LEU A 236 -15.86 13.44 10.68
N ASP A 237 -15.62 14.53 11.41
CA ASP A 237 -14.73 15.62 10.99
C ASP A 237 -13.27 15.24 11.21
N ILE A 238 -12.99 14.47 12.27
CA ILE A 238 -11.63 14.13 12.66
C ILE A 238 -11.16 12.80 12.08
N ILE A 239 -12.06 11.88 11.72
CA ILE A 239 -11.70 10.57 11.17
C ILE A 239 -10.83 10.68 9.91
N PRO A 240 -11.20 11.45 8.86
CA PRO A 240 -10.36 11.59 7.67
C PRO A 240 -8.99 12.17 8.01
N THR A 241 -8.96 13.19 8.88
CA THR A 241 -7.74 13.84 9.37
C THR A 241 -6.80 12.83 10.05
N ALA A 242 -7.35 12.00 10.93
CA ALA A 242 -6.62 10.93 11.60
C ALA A 242 -6.13 9.87 10.60
N CYS A 243 -6.95 9.47 9.62
CA CYS A 243 -6.56 8.51 8.58
C CYS A 243 -5.41 9.03 7.70
N PHE A 244 -5.47 10.30 7.25
CA PHE A 244 -4.37 10.92 6.49
C PHE A 244 -3.10 11.04 7.33
N GLY A 245 -3.23 11.40 8.61
CA GLY A 245 -2.12 11.41 9.57
C GLY A 245 -1.49 10.04 9.76
N ALA A 246 -2.30 9.00 9.96
CA ALA A 246 -1.85 7.63 10.07
C ALA A 246 -1.11 7.17 8.82
N GLY A 247 -1.63 7.46 7.63
CA GLY A 247 -1.00 7.09 6.37
C GLY A 247 0.31 7.82 6.12
N ALA A 248 0.38 9.13 6.41
CA ALA A 248 1.61 9.91 6.29
C ALA A 248 2.68 9.45 7.29
N GLY A 249 2.28 9.18 8.53
CA GLY A 249 3.12 8.58 9.56
C GLY A 249 3.63 7.20 9.14
N LEU A 250 2.75 6.35 8.60
CA LEU A 250 3.14 5.04 8.07
C LEU A 250 4.15 5.19 6.93
N ALA A 251 3.93 6.11 5.98
CA ALA A 251 4.86 6.36 4.88
C ALA A 251 6.25 6.76 5.40
N ALA A 252 6.33 7.67 6.37
CA ALA A 252 7.59 8.05 7.01
C ALA A 252 8.27 6.84 7.70
N GLY A 253 7.51 6.07 8.48
CA GLY A 253 8.01 4.87 9.15
C GLY A 253 8.51 3.80 8.17
N LEU A 254 7.81 3.62 7.04
CA LEU A 254 8.20 2.70 5.97
C LEU A 254 9.49 3.13 5.28
N LEU A 255 9.71 4.44 5.07
CA LEU A 255 10.97 4.96 4.55
C LEU A 255 12.13 4.70 5.51
N LEU A 256 11.95 5.01 6.81
CA LEU A 256 12.96 4.75 7.84
C LEU A 256 13.29 3.25 7.93
N TYR A 257 12.27 2.40 7.93
CA TYR A 257 12.42 0.94 7.92
C TYR A 257 13.15 0.44 6.67
N GLY A 258 12.80 0.99 5.50
CA GLY A 258 13.46 0.69 4.24
C GLY A 258 14.95 1.05 4.25
N VAL A 259 15.29 2.25 4.71
CA VAL A 259 16.68 2.70 4.88
C VAL A 259 17.44 1.77 5.82
N TRP A 260 16.86 1.43 6.97
CA TRP A 260 17.47 0.48 7.90
C TRP A 260 17.75 -0.87 7.22
N MET A 261 16.81 -1.39 6.43
CA MET A 261 16.99 -2.65 5.70
C MET A 261 18.06 -2.57 4.61
N LEU A 262 18.16 -1.44 3.90
CA LEU A 262 19.22 -1.22 2.90
C LEU A 262 20.61 -1.19 3.54
N LEU A 263 20.76 -0.47 4.66
CA LEU A 263 22.02 -0.42 5.43
C LEU A 263 22.38 -1.80 5.99
N ARG A 264 21.39 -2.55 6.47
CA ARG A 264 21.55 -3.92 6.98
C ARG A 264 22.02 -4.90 5.89
N ARG A 265 21.56 -4.73 4.64
CA ARG A 265 22.02 -5.55 3.51
C ARG A 265 23.46 -5.25 3.15
N ARG A 266 23.86 -3.97 3.14
CA ARG A 266 25.25 -3.56 2.85
C ARG A 266 26.25 -4.10 3.86
N THR A 267 25.89 -4.12 5.14
CA THR A 267 26.78 -4.57 6.22
C THR A 267 26.95 -6.10 6.30
N ARG A 268 25.99 -6.89 5.80
CA ARG A 268 26.08 -8.37 5.84
C ARG A 268 26.74 -9.02 4.62
N GLY A 269 26.97 -8.26 3.53
CA GLY A 269 27.58 -8.77 2.30
C GLY A 269 26.77 -9.87 1.57
N PRO A 270 27.02 -10.16 0.29
CA PRO A 270 26.31 -11.20 -0.46
C PRO A 270 26.67 -12.66 -0.12
N GLY A 271 27.30 -12.96 1.02
CA GLY A 271 27.75 -14.34 1.31
C GLY A 271 28.60 -14.48 2.55
N GLY A 272 28.01 -14.34 3.74
CA GLY A 272 28.64 -14.89 4.95
C GLY A 272 28.52 -16.42 4.91
N PRO A 273 29.60 -17.20 5.08
CA PRO A 273 29.54 -18.65 5.01
C PRO A 273 28.58 -19.19 6.06
N VAL A 274 27.67 -20.06 5.63
CA VAL A 274 26.95 -20.96 6.53
C VAL A 274 28.02 -21.79 7.23
N SER A 275 28.23 -21.56 8.52
CA SER A 275 29.08 -22.42 9.35
C SER A 275 28.43 -23.80 9.37
N VAL A 276 28.89 -24.68 8.48
CA VAL A 276 28.64 -26.12 8.57
C VAL A 276 29.28 -26.56 9.89
N PRO A 277 28.54 -27.19 10.82
CA PRO A 277 29.15 -27.79 11.99
C PRO A 277 30.17 -28.83 11.50
N GLU A 278 31.42 -28.63 11.87
CA GLU A 278 32.51 -29.56 11.54
C GLU A 278 32.17 -30.92 12.15
N GLU A 279 31.90 -31.91 11.29
CA GLU A 279 31.76 -33.30 11.73
C GLU A 279 33.09 -33.74 12.37
N PRO A 280 33.06 -34.42 13.54
CA PRO A 280 34.29 -34.90 14.15
C PRO A 280 34.91 -35.94 13.22
N ARG A 281 36.11 -35.64 12.72
CA ARG A 281 36.92 -36.61 11.96
C ARG A 281 37.21 -37.79 12.87
N THR A 282 36.58 -38.92 12.57
CA THR A 282 36.96 -40.21 13.15
C THR A 282 38.32 -40.58 12.59
N GLU A 283 39.37 -40.45 13.41
CA GLU A 283 40.69 -41.00 13.11
C GLU A 283 40.58 -42.52 13.04
N ALA A 284 40.84 -43.09 11.86
CA ALA A 284 41.09 -44.51 11.71
C ALA A 284 42.50 -44.82 12.22
N PRO A 285 42.70 -45.82 13.10
CA PRO A 285 44.03 -46.17 13.55
C PRO A 285 44.79 -46.88 12.43
N ALA A 286 45.97 -46.34 12.14
CA ALA A 286 46.96 -46.93 11.25
C ALA A 286 47.34 -48.33 11.71
N GLY A 287 47.31 -49.28 10.78
CA GLY A 287 47.80 -50.63 11.01
C GLY A 287 49.26 -50.66 11.44
N ARG A 288 49.55 -51.53 12.40
CA ARG A 288 50.87 -52.08 12.68
C ARG A 288 50.71 -53.55 13.05
N GLY A 289 51.51 -54.41 12.41
CA GLY A 289 51.71 -55.81 12.78
C GLY A 289 51.13 -56.78 11.78
#